data_AF-A0A939FJP0-F1
#
_entry.id   AF-A0A939FJP0-F1
#
_cell.length_a   1.000
_cell.length_b   1.000
_cell.length_c   1.000
_cell.angle_alpha   90.00
_cell.angle_beta   90.00
_cell.angle_gamma   90.00
#
_symmetry.space_group_name_H-M   'P 1'
#
loop_
_entity.id
_entity.type
_entity.pdbx_description
1 polymer ?
#
loop_
_entity_poly.entity_id
_entity_poly.type
_entity_poly.pdbx_seq_one_letter_code
_entity_poly.pdbx_strand_id
1 'polypeptide(L)' 'VADHDRVSKILGAQLQESELQAKHTVREALTLYAAFYPHPADWRPLAERLGLTAHLDARSGKLSGVQKQRLFIALALIG' A
#
# COMPACT_ATOMS: atom_id res chain seq x y z
N VAL A 1 12.63 -8.97 -27.96
CA VAL A 1 12.23 -7.68 -27.34
C VAL A 1 10.69 -7.62 -27.30
N ALA A 2 10.03 -8.53 -26.57
CA ALA A 2 8.56 -8.64 -26.63
C ALA A 2 7.89 -9.10 -25.33
N ASP A 3 8.56 -9.05 -24.17
CA ASP A 3 7.95 -9.56 -22.93
C ASP A 3 8.38 -8.84 -21.65
N HIS A 4 8.84 -7.59 -21.75
CA HIS A 4 9.18 -6.80 -20.56
C HIS A 4 7.93 -6.21 -19.90
N ASP A 5 6.90 -5.91 -20.70
CA ASP A 5 5.70 -5.21 -20.26
C ASP A 5 4.80 -6.10 -19.39
N ARG A 6 4.77 -7.40 -19.68
CA ARG A 6 3.94 -8.38 -18.98
C ARG A 6 4.52 -8.77 -17.62
N VAL A 7 5.85 -8.84 -17.52
CA VAL A 7 6.56 -9.17 -16.28
C VAL A 7 6.53 -7.99 -15.31
N SER A 8 6.60 -6.73 -15.80
CA SER A 8 6.54 -5.55 -14.91
C SER A 8 5.24 -5.44 -14.10
N LYS A 9 4.13 -6.00 -14.61
CA LYS A 9 2.83 -6.02 -13.91
C LYS A 9 2.73 -7.07 -12.81
N ILE A 10 3.60 -8.08 -12.83
CA ILE A 10 3.63 -9.19 -11.85
C ILE A 10 4.80 -9.00 -10.89
N LEU A 11 5.89 -8.39 -11.35
CA LEU A 11 7.08 -8.11 -10.56
C LEU A 11 6.86 -6.83 -9.74
N GLY A 12 6.23 -6.97 -8.57
CA GLY A 12 6.30 -5.94 -7.54
C GLY A 12 7.77 -5.69 -7.21
N ALA A 13 8.30 -4.54 -7.64
CA ALA A 13 9.65 -4.12 -7.30
C ALA A 13 9.71 -3.91 -5.77
N GLN A 14 10.18 -4.91 -5.05
CA GLN A 14 10.45 -4.81 -3.63
C GLN A 14 11.76 -4.04 -3.48
N LEU A 15 11.65 -2.71 -3.49
CA LEU A 15 12.73 -1.81 -3.13
C LEU A 15 13.14 -2.14 -1.70
N GLN A 16 14.24 -2.88 -1.56
CA GLN A 16 15.02 -2.99 -0.33
C GLN A 16 15.21 -1.55 0.17
N GLU A 17 14.52 -1.21 1.26
CA GLU A 17 14.44 0.14 1.85
C GLU A 17 13.77 1.24 1.01
N SER A 18 12.62 0.97 0.38
CA SER A 18 11.65 2.06 0.19
C SER A 18 11.00 2.38 1.53
N GLU A 19 11.55 3.37 2.24
CA GLU A 19 10.75 4.20 3.12
C GLU A 19 9.55 4.69 2.32
N LEU A 20 8.46 3.91 2.36
CA LEU A 20 7.14 4.15 1.77
C LEU A 20 6.90 5.64 1.83
N GLN A 21 7.17 6.35 0.71
CA GLN A 21 7.61 7.76 0.69
C GLN A 21 7.27 8.49 1.98
N ALA A 22 8.21 8.64 2.91
CA ALA A 22 7.95 8.98 4.33
C ALA A 22 7.14 10.28 4.60
N LYS A 23 6.77 10.99 3.53
CA LYS A 23 5.90 12.16 3.51
C LYS A 23 4.42 11.83 3.33
N HIS A 24 4.07 10.67 2.76
CA HIS A 24 2.69 10.29 2.49
C HIS A 24 2.01 9.68 3.70
N THR A 25 0.74 10.01 3.83
CA THR A 25 -0.13 9.41 4.85
C THR A 25 -0.54 8.00 4.46
N VAL A 26 -0.92 7.19 5.45
CA VAL A 26 -1.49 5.87 5.20
C VAL A 26 -2.68 5.94 4.25
N ARG A 27 -3.54 6.94 4.45
CA ARG A 27 -4.70 7.23 3.57
C ARG A 27 -4.28 7.46 2.12
N GLU A 28 -3.26 8.30 1.89
CA GLU A 28 -2.75 8.59 0.55
C GLU A 28 -2.18 7.34 -0.11
N ALA A 29 -1.42 6.53 0.62
CA ALA A 29 -0.87 5.27 0.12
C ALA A 29 -1.98 4.30 -0.31
N LEU A 30 -2.99 4.11 0.53
CA LEU A 30 -4.14 3.23 0.23
C LEU A 30 -4.95 3.75 -0.97
N THR A 31 -5.17 5.07 -1.05
CA THR A 31 -5.90 5.70 -2.15
C THR A 31 -5.14 5.60 -3.47
N LEU A 32 -3.82 5.85 -3.45
CA LEU A 32 -2.96 5.75 -4.63
C LEU A 32 -2.91 4.31 -5.14
N TYR A 33 -2.75 3.32 -4.26
CA TYR A 33 -2.72 1.92 -4.65
C TYR A 33 -4.07 1.46 -5.21
N ALA A 34 -5.19 1.88 -4.61
CA ALA A 34 -6.52 1.59 -5.15
C ALA A 34 -6.69 2.14 -6.58
N ALA A 35 -6.12 3.31 -6.90
CA ALA A 35 -6.19 3.88 -8.24
C ALA A 35 -5.41 3.08 -9.31
N PHE A 36 -4.51 2.17 -8.92
CA PHE A 36 -3.79 1.31 -9.88
C PHE A 36 -4.60 0.08 -10.34
N TYR A 37 -5.68 -0.27 -9.64
CA TYR A 37 -6.52 -1.41 -9.99
C TYR A 37 -7.83 -0.95 -10.63
N PRO A 38 -8.33 -1.62 -11.68
CA PRO A 38 -9.58 -1.26 -12.34
C PRO A 38 -10.82 -1.54 -11.47
N HIS A 39 -10.74 -2.49 -10.53
CA HIS A 39 -11.78 -2.82 -9.56
C HIS A 39 -11.18 -3.01 -8.16
N PRO A 40 -10.71 -1.92 -7.52
CA PRO A 40 -10.06 -2.02 -6.23
C PRO A 40 -11.07 -2.39 -5.13
N ALA A 41 -10.65 -3.19 -4.16
CA ALA A 41 -11.42 -3.39 -2.94
C ALA A 41 -11.50 -2.07 -2.13
N ASP A 42 -12.61 -1.84 -1.41
CA ASP A 42 -12.72 -0.65 -0.55
C ASP A 42 -11.71 -0.74 0.59
N TRP A 43 -10.70 0.13 0.55
CA TRP A 43 -9.62 0.15 1.51
C TRP A 43 -10.08 0.64 2.89
N ARG A 44 -11.23 1.34 2.99
CA ARG A 44 -11.74 1.87 4.26
C ARG A 44 -12.10 0.74 5.25
N PRO A 45 -12.96 -0.22 4.90
CA PRO A 45 -13.19 -1.41 5.71
C PRO A 45 -11.93 -2.23 6.00
N LEU A 46 -10.99 -2.30 5.04
CA LEU A 46 -9.72 -3.01 5.25
C LEU A 46 -8.84 -2.32 6.30
N ALA A 47 -8.75 -0.98 6.25
CA ALA A 47 -8.02 -0.19 7.23
C ALA A 47 -8.63 -0.28 8.63
N GLU A 48 -9.95 -0.40 8.73
CA GLU A 48 -10.63 -0.67 10.01
C GLU A 48 -10.29 -2.05 10.56
N ARG A 49 -10.45 -3.10 9.76
CA ARG A 49 -10.15 -4.49 10.15
C ARG A 49 -8.69 -4.70 10.54
N LEU A 50 -7.78 -3.97 9.91
CA LEU A 50 -6.35 -4.04 10.18
C LEU A 50 -5.90 -3.07 11.29
N GLY A 51 -6.82 -2.31 11.90
CA GLY A 51 -6.50 -1.37 12.97
C GLY A 51 -5.58 -0.22 12.52
N LEU A 52 -5.67 0.16 11.24
CA LEU A 52 -4.95 1.29 10.64
C LEU A 52 -5.75 2.61 10.72
N THR A 53 -7.02 2.55 11.12
CA THR A 53 -7.92 3.72 11.16
C THR A 53 -7.35 4.87 12.00
N ALA A 54 -6.76 4.58 13.15
CA ALA A 54 -6.12 5.58 14.02
C ALA A 54 -4.84 6.20 13.43
N HIS A 55 -4.32 5.64 12.32
CA HIS A 55 -3.08 6.04 11.68
C HIS A 55 -3.28 6.47 10.22
N LEU A 56 -4.52 6.67 9.79
CA LEU A 56 -4.83 7.07 8.40
C LEU A 56 -4.13 8.36 7.99
N ASP A 57 -4.08 9.32 8.91
CA ASP A 57 -3.45 10.63 8.68
C ASP A 57 -1.99 10.66 9.18
N ALA A 58 -1.51 9.55 9.76
CA ALA A 58 -0.11 9.40 10.13
C ALA A 58 0.73 9.15 8.88
N ARG A 59 1.92 9.75 8.86
CA ARG A 59 2.91 9.45 7.82
C ARG A 59 3.35 8.00 7.95
N SER A 60 3.40 7.30 6.82
CA SER A 60 3.90 5.92 6.70
C SER A 60 5.26 5.71 7.37
N GLY A 61 6.15 6.72 7.33
CA GLY A 61 7.46 6.70 7.97
C GLY A 61 7.42 6.69 9.51
N LYS A 62 6.33 7.16 10.12
CA LYS A 62 6.12 7.17 11.58
C LYS A 62 5.45 5.90 12.11
N LEU A 63 5.08 4.97 11.23
CA LEU A 63 4.51 3.69 11.63
C LEU A 63 5.57 2.77 12.24
N SER A 64 5.19 2.08 13.30
CA SER A 64 5.96 0.96 13.86
C SER A 64 6.06 -0.18 12.83
N GLY A 65 7.04 -1.06 13.00
CA GLY A 65 7.23 -2.21 12.08
C GLY A 65 5.95 -3.06 11.91
N VAL A 66 5.21 -3.28 13.00
CA VAL A 66 3.92 -4.01 12.98
C VAL A 66 2.84 -3.23 12.21
N GLN A 67 2.78 -1.91 12.38
CA GLN A 67 1.85 -1.06 11.63
C GLN A 67 2.19 -1.01 10.14
N LYS A 68 3.49 -0.96 9.78
CA LYS A 68 3.93 -1.06 8.38
C LYS A 68 3.54 -2.41 7.79
N GLN A 69 3.71 -3.51 8.53
CA GLN A 69 3.28 -4.84 8.08
C GLN A 69 1.77 -4.89 7.79
N ARG A 70 0.95 -4.31 8.69
CA ARG A 70 -0.51 -4.20 8.48
C ARG A 70 -0.85 -3.35 7.26
N LEU A 71 -0.12 -2.26 7.02
CA LEU A 71 -0.27 -1.45 5.81
C LEU A 71 0.05 -2.27 4.56
N PHE A 72 1.14 -3.03 4.54
CA PHE A 72 1.47 -3.90 3.40
C PHE A 72 0.39 -4.96 3.13
N ILE A 73 -0.19 -5.55 4.18
CA ILE A 73 -1.32 -6.47 4.04
C ILE A 73 -2.53 -5.76 3.43
N ALA A 74 -2.85 -4.53 3.89
CA ALA A 74 -3.93 -3.74 3.31
C ALA A 74 -3.69 -3.49 1.81
N LEU A 75 -2.47 -3.08 1.43
CA LEU A 75 -2.10 -2.83 0.04
C LEU A 75 -2.21 -4.08 -0.83
N ALA A 76 -1.84 -5.26 -0.30
CA ALA A 76 -1.96 -6.52 -1.02
C ALA A 76 -3.42 -6.98 -1.23
N LEU A 77 -4.34 -6.56 -0.37
CA LEU A 77 -5.77 -6.92 -0.43
C LEU A 77 -6.62 -5.94 -1.25
N ILE A 78 -6.05 -4.81 -1.68
CA ILE A 78 -6.75 -3.81 -2.50
C ILE A 78 -6.88 -4.24 -3.97
N GLY A 79 -5.90 -5.00 -4.46
CA GLY A 79 -5.79 -5.42 -5.86
C GLY A 79 -6.55 -6.67 -6.25
#